data_AF-A0AAD9GDG3-F1
#
_entry.id   AF-A0AAD9GDG3-F1
#
_cell.length_a   1.000
_cell.length_b   1.000
_cell.length_c   1.000
_cell.angle_alpha   90.00
_cell.angle_beta   90.00
_cell.angle_gamma   90.00
#
_symmetry.space_group_name_H-M   'P 1'
#
loop_
_entity.id
_entity.type
_entity.pdbx_description
1 polymer ?
#
loop_
_entity_poly.entity_id
_entity_poly.type
_entity_poly.pdbx_seq_one_letter_code
_entity_poly.pdbx_strand_id
1 'polypeptide(L)'
;MGGDGGSIPGRTDLVRTSGYTFARNLGGMGYSPNTQMRAADEHMSSSEIKELRWQTCSLTQAPLSLPIVACRLGLLYNKEAVIKYILAKKAVVSMQHTKNLKDFKDVKFMVDPSTKRFICPLTRTEFGATNRGILIWKCGCCVSEKAFKELIKHKVSQRTTFCPNCNEEFTYHPQFFEGPSHIADPLSHDLVLLVPDSSEEGYLRAKLITKVKTTKAAAA
;
A
#
# COMPACT_ATOMS: atom_id res chain seq x y z
N MET A 1 -38.89 -39.10 -8.40
CA MET A 1 -38.53 -38.11 -9.44
C MET A 1 -37.02 -38.04 -9.48
N GLY A 2 -36.43 -38.58 -10.54
CA GLY A 2 -34.99 -38.60 -10.75
C GLY A 2 -34.49 -37.23 -11.18
N GLY A 3 -33.27 -36.92 -10.75
CA GLY A 3 -32.59 -35.67 -11.09
C GLY A 3 -31.09 -35.72 -10.79
N ASP A 4 -30.46 -36.90 -10.81
CA ASP A 4 -29.00 -37.03 -10.78
C ASP A 4 -28.45 -36.78 -12.19
N GLY A 5 -28.61 -35.54 -12.66
CA GLY A 5 -27.96 -35.01 -13.85
C GLY A 5 -26.51 -34.65 -13.57
N GLY A 6 -25.75 -35.58 -12.97
CA GLY A 6 -24.30 -35.42 -12.83
C GLY A 6 -23.67 -35.39 -14.21
N SER A 7 -23.17 -34.22 -14.63
CA SER A 7 -22.41 -34.08 -15.86
C SER A 7 -21.23 -35.06 -15.85
N ILE A 8 -21.11 -35.88 -16.91
CA ILE A 8 -20.01 -36.84 -17.08
C ILE A 8 -18.69 -36.07 -17.06
N PRO A 9 -17.76 -36.39 -16.12
CA PRO A 9 -16.50 -35.66 -16.01
C PRO A 9 -15.67 -35.83 -17.30
N GLY A 10 -15.22 -34.71 -17.85
CA GLY A 10 -14.40 -34.68 -19.07
C GLY A 10 -12.92 -34.93 -18.76
N ARG A 11 -12.11 -35.17 -19.80
CA ARG A 11 -10.65 -35.33 -19.65
C ARG A 11 -10.00 -34.17 -18.89
N THR A 12 -10.49 -32.94 -19.08
CA THR A 12 -10.02 -31.75 -18.37
C THR A 12 -10.19 -31.88 -16.87
N ASP A 13 -11.28 -32.50 -16.40
CA ASP A 13 -11.61 -32.62 -14.96
C ASP A 13 -10.76 -33.68 -14.26
N LEU A 14 -10.41 -34.74 -15.00
CA LEU A 14 -9.55 -35.83 -14.53
C LEU A 14 -8.04 -35.51 -14.65
N VAL A 15 -7.63 -34.77 -15.68
CA VAL A 15 -6.21 -34.53 -15.99
C VAL A 15 -5.80 -33.14 -15.51
N ARG A 16 -5.05 -33.11 -14.40
CA ARG A 16 -4.40 -31.88 -13.91
C ARG A 16 -3.08 -31.66 -14.64
N THR A 17 -3.04 -30.62 -15.45
CA THR A 17 -1.81 -30.15 -16.10
C THR A 17 -0.98 -29.35 -15.09
N SER A 18 0.28 -29.72 -14.87
CA SER A 18 1.16 -28.98 -13.95
C SER A 18 1.26 -27.51 -14.37
N GLY A 19 1.06 -26.58 -13.44
CA GLY A 19 1.09 -25.14 -13.69
C GLY A 19 -0.19 -24.54 -14.25
N TYR A 20 -1.26 -25.32 -14.43
CA TYR A 20 -2.57 -24.81 -14.83
C TYR A 20 -3.60 -24.99 -13.71
N THR A 21 -4.43 -23.97 -13.51
CA THR A 21 -5.58 -23.98 -12.60
C THR A 21 -6.85 -23.69 -13.40
N PHE A 22 -7.99 -24.13 -12.88
CA PHE A 22 -9.26 -23.71 -13.43
C PHE A 22 -9.57 -22.29 -12.98
N ALA A 23 -10.00 -21.45 -13.92
CA ALA A 23 -10.46 -20.11 -13.60
C ALA A 23 -11.59 -20.19 -12.56
N ARG A 24 -11.34 -19.72 -11.33
CA ARG A 24 -12.35 -19.77 -10.26
C ARG A 24 -13.44 -18.74 -10.56
N ASN A 25 -14.69 -19.21 -10.61
CA ASN A 25 -15.86 -18.34 -10.69
C ASN A 25 -15.96 -17.50 -9.41
N LEU A 26 -15.55 -16.24 -9.47
CA LEU A 26 -15.87 -15.22 -8.46
C LEU A 26 -17.36 -14.86 -8.56
N GLY A 27 -18.22 -15.77 -8.11
CA GLY A 27 -19.65 -15.54 -7.88
C GLY A 27 -20.59 -15.83 -9.07
N GLY A 28 -21.53 -16.75 -8.85
CA GLY A 28 -22.83 -16.80 -9.54
C GLY A 28 -22.87 -17.46 -10.92
N MET A 29 -23.53 -18.62 -11.01
CA MET A 29 -24.09 -19.23 -12.23
C MET A 29 -23.11 -19.57 -13.38
N GLY A 30 -22.19 -20.51 -13.11
CA GLY A 30 -22.28 -21.83 -13.76
C GLY A 30 -21.96 -22.03 -15.24
N TYR A 31 -21.25 -21.13 -15.96
CA TYR A 31 -20.90 -21.39 -17.38
C TYR A 31 -19.44 -21.16 -17.80
N SER A 32 -18.48 -21.30 -16.89
CA SER A 32 -17.12 -21.67 -17.32
C SER A 32 -16.44 -22.64 -16.34
N PRO A 33 -16.92 -23.89 -16.19
CA PRO A 33 -16.38 -24.80 -15.19
C PRO A 33 -14.95 -25.27 -15.51
N ASN A 34 -14.51 -25.21 -16.78
CA ASN A 34 -13.35 -25.99 -17.26
C ASN A 34 -12.30 -25.20 -18.07
N THR A 35 -12.32 -23.87 -18.05
CA THR A 35 -11.24 -23.08 -18.69
C THR A 35 -9.97 -23.19 -17.86
N GLN A 36 -9.02 -23.99 -18.34
CA GLN A 36 -7.68 -24.05 -17.76
C GLN A 36 -6.91 -22.78 -18.12
N MET A 37 -6.49 -22.05 -17.11
CA MET A 37 -5.55 -20.95 -17.22
C MET A 37 -4.23 -21.32 -16.55
N ARG A 38 -3.14 -20.63 -16.87
CA ARG A 38 -1.92 -20.82 -16.08
C ARG A 38 -2.17 -20.28 -14.69
N ALA A 39 -1.73 -21.00 -13.67
CA ALA A 39 -1.84 -20.58 -12.27
C ALA A 39 -1.19 -19.20 -12.03
N ALA A 40 -0.17 -18.86 -12.82
CA ALA A 40 0.51 -17.57 -12.80
C ALA A 40 -0.36 -16.42 -13.31
N ASP A 41 -1.35 -16.68 -14.17
CA ASP A 41 -2.20 -15.65 -14.78
C ASP A 41 -3.45 -15.37 -13.91
N GLU A 42 -3.72 -16.19 -12.89
CA GLU A 42 -4.92 -16.09 -12.03
C GLU A 42 -4.85 -14.87 -11.10
N HIS A 43 -3.63 -14.50 -10.68
CA HIS A 43 -3.39 -13.41 -9.77
C HIS A 43 -2.20 -12.57 -10.21
N MET A 44 -2.39 -11.24 -10.24
CA MET A 44 -1.30 -10.30 -10.42
C MET A 44 -0.19 -10.58 -9.40
N SER A 45 1.05 -10.60 -9.87
CA SER A 45 2.20 -10.75 -8.99
C SER A 45 2.27 -9.58 -7.99
N SER A 46 2.91 -9.80 -6.84
CA SER A 46 3.14 -8.74 -5.84
C SER A 46 3.82 -7.51 -6.46
N SER A 47 4.75 -7.71 -7.39
CA SER A 47 5.44 -6.64 -8.10
C SER A 47 4.49 -5.81 -8.97
N GLU A 48 3.61 -6.44 -9.74
CA GLU A 48 2.64 -5.73 -10.57
C GLU A 48 1.61 -4.96 -9.73
N ILE A 49 1.17 -5.54 -8.60
CA ILE A 49 0.30 -4.85 -7.65
C ILE A 49 0.97 -3.58 -7.11
N LYS A 50 2.27 -3.64 -6.79
CA LYS A 50 3.03 -2.46 -6.33
C LYS A 50 3.14 -1.41 -7.42
N GLU A 51 3.45 -1.82 -8.65
CA GLU A 51 3.56 -0.91 -9.79
C GLU A 51 2.24 -0.18 -10.03
N LEU A 52 1.11 -0.90 -9.97
CA LEU A 52 -0.23 -0.31 -10.06
C LEU A 52 -0.49 0.68 -8.93
N ARG A 53 -0.15 0.34 -7.68
CA ARG A 53 -0.34 1.22 -6.51
C ARG A 53 0.49 2.50 -6.58
N TRP A 54 1.60 2.52 -7.32
CA TRP A 54 2.38 3.72 -7.60
C TRP A 54 1.74 4.63 -8.65
N GLN A 55 0.74 4.16 -9.39
CA GLN A 55 0.11 4.89 -10.48
C GLN A 55 -1.37 5.19 -10.21
N THR A 56 -2.01 4.50 -9.27
CA THR A 56 -3.46 4.60 -9.01
C THR A 56 -3.78 5.11 -7.61
N CYS A 57 -4.85 5.88 -7.50
CA CYS A 57 -5.39 6.37 -6.25
C CYS A 57 -6.11 5.24 -5.51
N SER A 58 -5.68 4.94 -4.28
CA SER A 58 -6.24 3.83 -3.49
C SER A 58 -7.75 3.96 -3.21
N LEU A 59 -8.29 5.19 -3.22
CA LEU A 59 -9.71 5.44 -2.98
C LEU A 59 -10.57 5.32 -4.26
N THR A 60 -10.11 5.87 -5.38
CA THR A 60 -10.93 6.03 -6.60
C THR A 60 -10.51 5.11 -7.74
N GLN A 61 -9.34 4.47 -7.62
CA GLN A 61 -8.67 3.69 -8.67
C GLN A 61 -8.32 4.51 -9.93
N ALA A 62 -8.55 5.83 -9.92
CA ALA A 62 -8.13 6.74 -10.97
C ALA A 62 -6.60 6.94 -10.95
N PRO A 63 -5.98 7.36 -12.07
CA PRO A 63 -4.56 7.66 -12.10
C PRO A 63 -4.20 8.76 -11.09
N LEU A 64 -3.00 8.64 -10.50
CA LEU A 64 -2.49 9.62 -9.55
C LEU A 64 -2.18 10.95 -10.26
N SER A 65 -2.68 12.03 -9.70
CA SER A 65 -2.44 13.39 -10.17
C SER A 65 -2.00 14.26 -8.99
N LEU A 66 -1.00 15.11 -9.23
CA LEU A 66 -0.57 16.10 -8.24
C LEU A 66 -1.69 17.12 -8.04
N PRO A 67 -2.00 17.52 -6.79
CA PRO A 67 -1.35 17.16 -5.53
C PRO A 67 -1.77 15.79 -4.97
N ILE A 68 -0.78 15.03 -4.46
CA ILE A 68 -0.95 13.68 -3.90
C ILE A 68 -0.80 13.73 -2.38
N VAL A 69 -1.62 12.95 -1.68
CA VAL A 69 -1.56 12.75 -0.24
C VAL A 69 -1.35 11.29 0.12
N ALA A 70 -0.70 11.03 1.24
CA ALA A 70 -0.53 9.69 1.79
C ALA A 70 -1.10 9.59 3.20
N CYS A 71 -1.59 8.40 3.56
CA CYS A 71 -2.01 8.09 4.94
C CYS A 71 -0.89 7.38 5.72
N ARG A 72 -1.10 7.16 7.02
CA ARG A 72 -0.16 6.43 7.89
C ARG A 72 0.04 4.95 7.53
N LEU A 73 -0.83 4.37 6.69
CA LEU A 73 -0.61 3.04 6.12
C LEU A 73 0.36 3.05 4.93
N GLY A 74 0.70 4.22 4.38
CA GLY A 74 1.54 4.32 3.18
C GLY A 74 0.78 4.21 1.86
N LEU A 75 -0.55 4.29 1.90
CA LEU A 75 -1.38 4.33 0.69
C LEU A 75 -1.43 5.75 0.10
N LEU A 76 -1.44 5.82 -1.23
CA LEU A 76 -1.44 7.07 -1.99
C LEU A 76 -2.85 7.43 -2.48
N TYR A 77 -3.17 8.72 -2.44
CA TYR A 77 -4.47 9.25 -2.83
C TYR A 77 -4.33 10.59 -3.57
N ASN A 78 -5.26 10.84 -4.49
CA ASN A 78 -5.46 12.17 -5.04
C ASN A 78 -6.10 13.07 -3.98
N LYS A 79 -5.51 14.24 -3.72
CA LYS A 79 -5.98 15.16 -2.68
C LYS A 79 -7.46 15.54 -2.87
N GLU A 80 -7.85 15.79 -4.12
CA GLU A 80 -9.25 16.12 -4.45
C GLU A 80 -10.23 15.00 -4.08
N ALA A 81 -9.83 13.74 -4.33
CA ALA A 81 -10.67 12.59 -4.04
C ALA A 81 -10.89 12.43 -2.53
N VAL A 82 -9.83 12.64 -1.74
CA VAL A 82 -9.90 12.60 -0.27
C VAL A 82 -10.79 13.71 0.29
N ILE A 83 -10.68 14.93 -0.23
CA ILE A 83 -11.53 16.05 0.20
C ILE A 83 -13.00 15.76 -0.09
N LYS A 84 -13.31 15.34 -1.33
CA LYS A 84 -14.67 14.94 -1.73
C LYS A 84 -15.22 13.83 -0.83
N TYR A 85 -14.39 12.86 -0.48
CA TYR A 85 -14.74 11.75 0.39
C TYR A 85 -15.09 12.19 1.82
N ILE A 86 -14.23 13.02 2.43
CA ILE A 86 -14.43 13.55 3.79
C ILE A 86 -15.71 14.39 3.86
N LEU A 87 -15.97 15.21 2.84
CA LEU A 87 -17.19 16.01 2.74
C LEU A 87 -18.44 15.14 2.59
N ALA A 88 -18.38 14.07 1.79
CA ALA A 88 -19.50 13.16 1.58
C ALA A 88 -19.82 12.28 2.80
N LYS A 89 -18.91 12.17 3.78
CA LYS A 89 -19.04 11.33 4.99
C LYS A 89 -19.47 9.88 4.73
N LYS A 90 -19.15 9.33 3.55
CA LYS A 90 -19.51 7.96 3.18
C LYS A 90 -18.59 6.96 3.90
N ALA A 91 -19.16 5.98 4.58
CA ALA A 91 -18.37 4.91 5.18
C ALA A 91 -17.88 3.94 4.10
N VAL A 92 -16.57 3.88 3.88
CA VAL A 92 -15.94 2.91 2.98
C VAL A 92 -15.04 2.01 3.83
N VAL A 93 -15.18 0.69 3.67
CA VAL A 93 -14.51 -0.31 4.52
C VAL A 93 -12.99 -0.16 4.48
N SER A 94 -12.41 0.14 3.32
CA SER A 94 -10.96 0.35 3.16
C SER A 94 -10.42 1.60 3.88
N MET A 95 -11.28 2.57 4.20
CA MET A 95 -10.93 3.89 4.74
C MET A 95 -11.32 4.09 6.22
N GLN A 96 -11.68 3.04 6.95
CA GLN A 96 -12.07 3.16 8.36
C GLN A 96 -10.98 3.75 9.29
N HIS A 97 -9.73 3.72 8.84
CA HIS A 97 -8.55 4.18 9.57
C HIS A 97 -8.31 5.71 9.47
N THR A 98 -8.95 6.40 8.51
CA THR A 98 -8.78 7.84 8.27
C THR A 98 -10.14 8.52 8.34
N LYS A 99 -10.25 9.60 9.13
CA LYS A 99 -11.51 10.34 9.32
C LYS A 99 -11.33 11.83 9.08
N ASN A 100 -10.18 12.36 9.42
CA ASN A 100 -9.88 13.78 9.37
C ASN A 100 -8.79 14.07 8.33
N LEU A 101 -8.73 15.31 7.84
CA LEU A 101 -7.64 15.77 6.98
C LEU A 101 -6.26 15.67 7.65
N LYS A 102 -6.20 15.64 8.99
CA LYS A 102 -4.97 15.46 9.77
C LYS A 102 -4.35 14.07 9.63
N ASP A 103 -5.14 13.08 9.22
CA ASP A 103 -4.69 11.70 9.05
C ASP A 103 -3.96 11.50 7.71
N PHE A 104 -3.87 12.56 6.90
CA PHE A 104 -3.20 12.60 5.62
C PHE A 104 -2.04 13.60 5.65
N LYS A 105 -0.99 13.30 4.88
CA LYS A 105 0.12 14.21 4.64
C LYS A 105 0.31 14.43 3.15
N ASP A 106 0.48 15.70 2.76
CA ASP A 106 0.87 16.07 1.40
C ASP A 106 2.27 15.52 1.10
N VAL A 107 2.39 14.77 0.01
CA VAL A 107 3.67 14.17 -0.41
C VAL A 107 4.29 15.02 -1.52
N LYS A 108 5.53 15.48 -1.27
CA LYS A 108 6.32 16.24 -2.24
C LYS A 108 7.04 15.25 -3.17
N PHE A 109 6.35 14.81 -4.21
CA PHE A 109 6.97 14.04 -5.28
C PHE A 109 7.64 14.97 -6.29
N MET A 110 8.81 14.54 -6.77
CA MET A 110 9.41 15.06 -7.98
C MET A 110 8.98 14.14 -9.13
N VAL A 111 8.61 14.72 -10.27
CA VAL A 111 8.15 13.98 -11.45
C VAL A 111 9.17 14.16 -12.55
N ASP A 112 9.57 13.07 -13.19
CA ASP A 112 10.39 13.15 -14.40
C ASP A 112 9.52 13.68 -15.56
N PRO A 113 9.92 14.79 -16.24
CA PRO A 113 9.17 15.30 -17.38
C PRO A 113 9.05 14.31 -18.54
N SER A 114 9.98 13.35 -18.65
CA SER A 114 10.03 12.40 -19.78
C SER A 114 9.09 11.22 -19.55
N THR A 115 9.21 10.55 -18.40
CA THR A 115 8.46 9.32 -18.10
C THR A 115 7.17 9.58 -17.34
N LYS A 116 6.97 10.81 -16.82
CA LYS A 116 5.87 11.20 -15.93
C LYS A 116 5.79 10.34 -14.66
N ARG A 117 6.88 9.67 -14.28
CA ARG A 117 6.97 8.83 -13.09
C ARG A 117 7.52 9.63 -11.92
N PHE A 118 7.22 9.14 -10.71
CA PHE A 118 7.74 9.72 -9.48
C PHE A 118 9.20 9.32 -9.27
N ILE A 119 10.05 10.31 -9.02
CA ILE A 119 11.49 10.11 -8.79
C ILE A 119 11.88 10.54 -7.39
N CYS A 120 12.86 9.84 -6.83
CA CYS A 120 13.48 10.21 -5.57
C CYS A 120 14.37 11.46 -5.75
N PRO A 121 14.26 12.49 -4.90
CA PRO A 121 15.05 13.71 -5.02
C PRO A 121 16.55 13.49 -4.76
N LEU A 122 16.94 12.45 -4.00
CA LEU A 122 18.33 12.17 -3.66
C LEU A 122 19.02 11.27 -4.69
N THR A 123 18.38 10.15 -5.04
CA THR A 123 18.98 9.14 -5.93
C THR A 123 18.60 9.33 -7.40
N ARG A 124 17.62 10.18 -7.70
CA ARG A 124 17.02 10.34 -9.04
C ARG A 124 16.53 9.03 -9.66
N THR A 125 16.26 8.02 -8.83
CA THR A 125 15.70 6.74 -9.25
C THR A 125 14.18 6.81 -9.22
N GLU A 126 13.53 6.20 -10.21
CA GLU A 126 12.07 6.04 -10.24
C GLU A 126 11.59 5.15 -9.07
N PHE A 127 10.50 5.56 -8.44
CA PHE A 127 9.73 4.72 -7.53
C PHE A 127 8.91 3.72 -8.34
N GLY A 128 8.80 2.50 -7.83
CA GLY A 128 8.10 1.42 -8.51
C GLY A 128 8.07 0.16 -7.65
N ALA A 129 7.84 -1.00 -8.26
CA ALA A 129 7.79 -2.28 -7.55
C ALA A 129 9.07 -2.61 -6.76
N THR A 130 10.25 -2.32 -7.32
CA THR A 130 11.56 -2.65 -6.74
C THR A 130 12.10 -1.54 -5.84
N ASN A 131 11.82 -0.28 -6.17
CA ASN A 131 12.32 0.88 -5.45
C ASN A 131 11.20 1.47 -4.59
N ARG A 132 11.17 1.05 -3.32
CA ARG A 132 10.21 1.56 -2.34
C ARG A 132 10.58 2.98 -1.89
N GLY A 133 9.55 3.76 -1.58
CA GLY A 133 9.68 5.11 -1.04
C GLY A 133 9.38 5.16 0.45
N ILE A 134 10.07 6.05 1.15
CA ILE A 134 9.83 6.41 2.54
C ILE A 134 9.35 7.85 2.56
N LEU A 135 8.22 8.08 3.21
CA LEU A 135 7.70 9.39 3.53
C LEU A 135 8.10 9.79 4.94
N ILE A 136 8.65 11.00 5.08
CA ILE A 136 8.86 11.64 6.38
C ILE A 136 7.65 12.51 6.68
N TRP A 137 6.86 12.13 7.70
CA TRP A 137 5.55 12.70 8.00
C TRP A 137 5.60 14.18 8.39
N LYS A 138 6.67 14.63 9.06
CA LYS A 138 6.85 16.03 9.47
C LYS A 138 6.94 16.96 8.26
N CYS A 139 7.84 16.65 7.32
CA CYS A 139 8.15 17.53 6.19
C CYS A 139 7.41 17.21 4.88
N GLY A 140 6.89 15.99 4.74
CA GLY A 140 6.25 15.49 3.52
C GLY A 140 7.23 15.13 2.39
N CYS A 141 8.53 15.07 2.66
CA CYS A 141 9.52 14.63 1.66
C CYS A 141 9.44 13.10 1.48
N CYS A 142 9.50 12.66 0.23
CA CYS A 142 9.59 11.25 -0.14
C CYS A 142 11.01 10.92 -0.62
N VAL A 143 11.62 9.88 -0.06
CA VAL A 143 13.01 9.46 -0.34
C VAL A 143 13.05 7.95 -0.58
N SER A 144 13.98 7.45 -1.39
CA SER A 144 14.18 6.01 -1.59
C SER A 144 14.61 5.31 -0.30
N GLU A 145 14.05 4.14 -0.03
CA GLU A 145 14.38 3.33 1.14
C GLU A 145 15.87 2.98 1.21
N LYS A 146 16.46 2.62 0.06
CA LYS A 146 17.88 2.24 -0.04
C LYS A 146 18.78 3.40 0.38
N ALA A 147 18.52 4.59 -0.16
CA ALA A 147 19.28 5.80 0.15
C ALA A 147 19.13 6.20 1.61
N PHE A 148 17.92 6.13 2.14
CA PHE A 148 17.66 6.49 3.52
C PHE A 148 18.39 5.55 4.50
N LYS A 149 18.39 4.24 4.22
CA LYS A 149 19.17 3.25 5.00
C LYS A 149 20.65 3.58 4.99
N GLU A 150 21.24 3.90 3.83
CA GLU A 150 22.65 4.24 3.72
C GLU A 150 23.03 5.49 4.52
N LEU A 151 22.19 6.53 4.47
CA LEU A 151 22.44 7.79 5.17
C LEU A 151 22.34 7.67 6.70
N ILE A 152 21.57 6.69 7.20
CA ILE A 152 21.30 6.54 8.64
C ILE A 152 22.21 5.51 9.32
N LYS A 153 22.91 4.65 8.58
CA LYS A 153 23.89 3.71 9.15
C LYS A 153 24.87 4.36 10.13
N HIS A 154 25.22 5.62 9.93
CA HIS A 154 26.15 6.35 10.79
C HIS A 154 25.51 7.07 11.99
N LYS A 155 24.16 7.12 12.09
CA LYS A 155 23.42 7.90 13.10
C LYS A 155 22.60 7.05 14.08
N VAL A 156 22.89 5.75 14.16
CA VAL A 156 22.09 4.72 14.87
C VAL A 156 21.84 5.02 16.35
N SER A 157 22.70 5.82 17.01
CA SER A 157 22.60 6.16 18.43
C SER A 157 21.57 7.25 18.77
N GLN A 158 21.01 7.97 17.79
CA GLN A 158 20.08 9.09 18.03
C GLN A 158 18.65 8.75 17.56
N ARG A 159 17.64 9.07 18.38
CA ARG A 159 16.20 8.91 18.03
C ARG A 159 15.67 10.06 17.16
N THR A 160 16.31 11.21 17.20
CA THR A 160 15.98 12.39 16.39
C THR A 160 17.04 12.59 15.33
N THR A 161 16.61 12.80 14.08
CA THR A 161 17.51 13.11 12.95
C THR A 161 16.89 14.15 12.03
N PHE A 162 17.69 14.66 11.10
CA PHE A 162 17.28 15.66 10.13
C PHE A 162 16.97 15.03 8.77
N CYS A 163 15.93 15.55 8.11
CA CYS A 163 15.51 15.11 6.78
C CYS A 163 16.65 15.36 5.77
N PRO A 164 17.10 14.34 5.01
CA PRO A 164 18.19 14.50 4.07
C PRO A 164 17.86 15.40 2.86
N ASN A 165 16.59 15.74 2.66
CA ASN A 165 16.16 16.60 1.55
C ASN A 165 15.90 18.06 1.97
N CYS A 166 15.43 18.31 3.19
CA CYS A 166 14.99 19.64 3.63
C CYS A 166 15.48 20.05 5.02
N ASN A 167 16.28 19.22 5.68
CA ASN A 167 16.84 19.45 7.02
C ASN A 167 15.82 19.65 8.15
N GLU A 168 14.55 19.31 7.95
CA GLU A 168 13.56 19.33 9.04
C GLU A 168 13.80 18.17 10.03
N GLU A 169 13.68 18.44 11.33
CA GLU A 169 13.86 17.44 12.38
C GLU A 169 12.68 16.46 12.42
N PHE A 170 12.97 15.17 12.56
CA PHE A 170 11.97 14.13 12.70
C PHE A 170 12.42 13.02 13.65
N THR A 171 11.45 12.32 14.24
CA THR A 171 11.69 11.20 15.14
C THR A 171 11.62 9.88 14.38
N TYR A 172 12.61 9.02 14.55
CA TYR A 172 12.60 7.67 14.00
C TYR A 172 13.09 6.62 14.99
N HIS A 173 12.76 5.38 14.67
CA HIS A 173 13.20 4.22 15.44
C HIS A 173 14.20 3.41 14.60
N PRO A 174 15.42 3.12 15.08
CA PRO A 174 16.42 2.38 14.31
C PRO A 174 15.94 0.99 13.85
N GLN A 175 15.15 0.30 14.67
CA GLN A 175 14.58 -1.02 14.35
C GLN A 175 13.45 -0.98 13.30
N PHE A 176 13.14 0.19 12.73
CA PHE A 176 12.08 0.34 11.71
C PHE A 176 12.29 -0.56 10.47
N PHE A 177 13.54 -0.93 10.17
CA PHE A 177 13.89 -1.70 8.98
C PHE A 177 14.21 -3.18 9.20
N GLU A 178 14.25 -3.66 10.44
CA GLU A 178 14.83 -4.97 10.79
C GLU A 178 13.83 -6.14 10.80
N GLY A 179 12.61 -5.96 10.26
CA GLY A 179 11.68 -7.08 10.11
C GLY A 179 10.23 -6.67 9.92
N PRO A 180 9.32 -7.64 9.71
CA PRO A 180 7.94 -7.36 9.40
C PRO A 180 7.25 -6.86 10.67
N SER A 181 7.18 -5.55 10.86
CA SER A 181 6.10 -4.86 11.59
C SER A 181 5.96 -5.05 13.12
N HIS A 182 6.79 -5.86 13.78
CA HIS A 182 6.87 -5.93 15.25
C HIS A 182 8.11 -5.15 15.68
N ILE A 183 8.01 -3.93 16.20
CA ILE A 183 8.02 -3.68 17.66
C ILE A 183 7.45 -2.28 18.00
N ALA A 184 7.38 -1.37 17.02
CA ALA A 184 7.00 0.02 17.27
C ALA A 184 5.59 0.35 16.76
N ASP A 185 4.95 1.30 17.43
CA ASP A 185 3.65 1.82 17.04
C ASP A 185 3.75 2.65 15.76
N PRO A 186 2.85 2.51 14.78
CA PRO A 186 2.86 3.30 13.52
C PRO A 186 2.73 4.82 13.73
N LEU A 187 2.39 5.26 14.94
CA LEU A 187 2.28 6.66 15.33
C LEU A 187 3.43 7.14 16.24
N SER A 188 4.31 6.26 16.73
CA SER A 188 5.42 6.64 17.61
C SER A 188 6.61 7.25 16.86
N HIS A 189 6.57 7.24 15.53
CA HIS A 189 7.64 7.68 14.65
C HIS A 189 7.06 8.39 13.43
N ASP A 190 7.90 9.18 12.78
CA ASP A 190 7.50 10.01 11.65
C ASP A 190 7.78 9.35 10.29
N LEU A 191 8.27 8.10 10.27
CA LEU A 191 8.53 7.38 9.01
C LEU A 191 7.34 6.54 8.58
N VAL A 192 7.00 6.62 7.30
CA VAL A 192 5.96 5.80 6.67
C VAL A 192 6.53 5.19 5.40
N LEU A 193 6.48 3.87 5.28
CA LEU A 193 6.79 3.18 4.03
C LEU A 193 5.62 3.38 3.06
N LEU A 194 5.90 3.88 1.87
CA LEU A 194 4.90 4.03 0.81
C LEU A 194 4.73 2.74 0.03
N VAL A 195 3.49 2.47 -0.37
CA VAL A 195 3.10 1.27 -1.13
C VAL A 195 3.52 -0.01 -0.40
N PRO A 196 2.94 -0.27 0.80
CA PRO A 196 3.20 -1.51 1.53
C PRO A 196 2.70 -2.73 0.75
N ASP A 197 3.26 -3.88 1.07
CA ASP A 197 2.72 -5.18 0.64
C ASP A 197 1.34 -5.45 1.25
N SER A 198 0.55 -6.35 0.64
CA SER A 198 -0.79 -6.70 1.15
C SER A 198 -0.77 -7.19 2.61
N SER A 199 0.25 -7.96 2.98
CA SER A 199 0.44 -8.45 4.35
C SER A 199 0.80 -7.31 5.33
N GLU A 200 1.70 -6.41 4.92
CA GLU A 200 2.11 -5.24 5.69
C GLU A 200 0.92 -4.28 5.89
N GLU A 201 0.16 -4.02 4.83
CA GLU A 201 -1.05 -3.20 4.86
C GLU A 201 -2.08 -3.78 5.83
N GLY A 202 -2.36 -5.09 5.74
CA GLY A 202 -3.31 -5.77 6.61
C GLY A 202 -2.93 -5.65 8.09
N TYR A 203 -1.65 -5.85 8.40
CA TYR A 203 -1.12 -5.72 9.76
C TYR A 203 -1.21 -4.28 10.29
N LEU A 204 -0.75 -3.30 9.50
CA LEU A 204 -0.79 -1.89 9.87
C LEU A 204 -2.23 -1.40 10.06
N ARG A 205 -3.16 -1.85 9.20
CA ARG A 205 -4.59 -1.54 9.32
C ARG A 205 -5.18 -2.10 10.61
N ALA A 206 -4.86 -3.34 10.96
CA ALA A 206 -5.32 -3.94 12.23
C ALA A 206 -4.82 -3.13 13.44
N LYS A 207 -3.53 -2.76 13.47
CA LYS A 207 -2.93 -1.93 14.54
C LYS A 207 -3.54 -0.53 14.65
N LEU A 208 -3.82 0.13 13.53
CA LEU A 208 -4.43 1.47 13.57
C LEU A 208 -5.87 1.40 14.10
N ILE A 209 -6.66 0.42 13.67
CA ILE A 209 -8.06 0.27 14.11
C ILE A 209 -8.14 -0.01 15.61
N THR A 210 -7.27 -0.88 16.16
CA THR A 210 -7.25 -1.15 17.61
C THR A 210 -6.90 0.10 18.40
N LYS A 211 -5.95 0.92 17.94
CA LYS A 211 -5.61 2.19 18.60
C LYS A 211 -6.71 3.24 18.55
N VAL A 212 -7.43 3.37 17.44
CA VAL A 212 -8.59 4.29 17.38
C VAL A 212 -9.67 3.85 18.38
N LYS A 213 -9.84 2.54 18.59
CA LYS A 213 -10.77 2.02 19.61
C LYS A 213 -10.28 2.32 21.04
N THR A 214 -9.00 2.10 21.35
CA THR A 214 -8.47 2.36 22.71
C THR A 214 -8.47 3.85 23.06
N THR A 215 -8.06 4.72 22.13
CA THR A 215 -8.11 6.18 22.33
C THR A 215 -9.53 6.70 22.52
N LYS A 216 -10.50 6.16 21.78
CA LYS A 216 -11.91 6.50 21.97
C LYS A 216 -12.45 5.98 23.32
N ALA A 217 -12.00 4.83 23.78
CA ALA A 217 -12.37 4.28 25.09
C ALA A 217 -11.74 5.05 26.27
N ALA A 218 -10.54 5.61 26.08
CA ALA A 218 -9.86 6.43 27.10
C ALA A 218 -10.39 7.87 27.19
N ALA A 219 -11.14 8.33 26.17
CA ALA A 219 -11.70 9.67 26.08
C ALA A 219 -13.21 9.74 26.39
N ALA A 220 -13.83 8.60 26.73
CA ALA A 220 -15.23 8.46 27.14
C ALA A 220 -15.29 8.17 28.64
#